data_AF-A0A7X6XB47-F1
#
_entry.id   AF-A0A7X6XB47-F1
#
_cell.length_a   1.000
_cell.length_b   1.000
_cell.length_c   1.000
_cell.angle_alpha   90.00
_cell.angle_beta   90.00
_cell.angle_gamma   90.00
#
_symmetry.space_group_name_H-M   'P 1'
#
loop_
_entity.id
_entity.type
_entity.pdbx_description
1 polymer ?
#
loop_
_entity_poly.entity_id
_entity_poly.type
_entity_poly.pdbx_seq_one_letter_code
_entity_poly.pdbx_strand_id
1 'polypeptide(L)'
;MNKNELLNLLDNTDNEAMEQFVGGNESKVIVDSSFQSVEFDYSWVDKIEETLESLDNIVRNPRRFIMQEEEIVPVAKAKKISQETIKHLAQHTDLIEDVDEDGFITPSKVLNVHKEESFDIYENRFVISLLHNLSYFFKLRKEATKSGSYSNYKKQMSYNGKTTMGEEEVDISLNMNTKVSEDLKGLSSSGESLEQRLARIELIISDFLKTPFIRELANAVPVKSPIRKTNVILKNHDFKKALELWEFIERYDVKDRKEVNDRKEFVDEKNLKNKMDMSFFLNYVILNNFDNKKTYKEDQINRYALKKLINDFVVNNRKYSEKQFKKLLIEEFKNVRETEIRTDKDIIKKFNTLLKNYRRNKQKAFGYLR
;
A
#
# COMPACT_ATOMS: atom_id res chain seq x y z
N MET A 1 26.60 -22.81 -9.54
CA MET A 1 27.98 -22.79 -9.01
C MET A 1 27.94 -23.13 -7.52
N ASN A 2 28.53 -24.24 -7.10
CA ASN A 2 28.60 -24.62 -5.68
C ASN A 2 29.66 -23.75 -4.97
N LYS A 3 29.53 -23.52 -3.66
CA LYS A 3 30.49 -22.76 -2.83
C LYS A 3 31.94 -23.16 -3.09
N ASN A 4 32.18 -24.45 -3.32
CA ASN A 4 33.51 -25.00 -3.59
C ASN A 4 34.07 -24.61 -4.97
N GLU A 5 33.23 -24.42 -5.99
CA GLU A 5 33.65 -23.97 -7.32
C GLU A 5 34.03 -22.49 -7.31
N LEU A 6 33.29 -21.67 -6.55
CA LEU A 6 33.56 -20.25 -6.39
C LEU A 6 34.87 -19.99 -5.62
N LEU A 7 35.16 -20.81 -4.61
CA LEU A 7 36.43 -20.79 -3.87
C LEU A 7 37.62 -21.21 -4.74
N ASN A 8 37.47 -22.26 -5.56
CA ASN A 8 38.52 -22.66 -6.50
C ASN A 8 38.82 -21.57 -7.54
N LEU A 9 37.78 -20.87 -8.01
CA LEU A 9 37.92 -19.78 -8.97
C LEU A 9 38.67 -18.61 -8.34
N LEU A 10 38.32 -18.22 -7.11
CA LEU A 10 39.04 -17.19 -6.33
C LEU A 10 40.50 -17.55 -6.02
N ASP A 11 40.78 -18.79 -5.59
CA ASP A 11 42.15 -19.24 -5.25
C ASP A 11 43.07 -19.38 -6.49
N ASN A 12 42.49 -19.61 -7.67
CA ASN A 12 43.21 -19.69 -8.95
C ASN A 12 43.35 -18.34 -9.66
N THR A 13 42.71 -17.28 -9.14
CA THR A 13 42.77 -15.96 -9.75
C THR A 13 44.05 -15.25 -9.32
N ASP A 14 44.82 -14.71 -10.26
CA ASP A 14 46.06 -14.00 -9.96
C ASP A 14 45.76 -12.68 -9.22
N ASN A 15 46.29 -12.53 -8.00
CA ASN A 15 46.15 -11.31 -7.22
C ASN A 15 46.71 -10.09 -7.96
N GLU A 16 47.73 -10.26 -8.82
CA GLU A 16 48.28 -9.18 -9.63
C GLU A 16 47.31 -8.74 -10.74
N ALA A 17 46.65 -9.70 -11.41
CA ALA A 17 45.63 -9.39 -12.42
C ALA A 17 44.42 -8.68 -11.80
N MET A 18 44.12 -9.02 -10.55
CA MET A 18 43.05 -8.40 -9.80
C MET A 18 43.37 -6.97 -9.37
N GLU A 19 44.58 -6.73 -8.87
CA GLU A 19 45.07 -5.38 -8.56
C GLU A 19 45.14 -4.51 -9.83
N GLN A 20 45.53 -5.09 -10.97
CA GLN A 20 45.49 -4.40 -12.27
C GLN A 20 44.05 -4.07 -12.70
N PHE A 21 43.09 -4.98 -12.51
CA PHE A 21 41.69 -4.72 -12.86
C PHE A 21 41.12 -3.58 -12.02
N VAL A 22 41.23 -3.70 -10.70
CA VAL A 22 40.64 -2.72 -9.77
C VAL A 22 41.40 -1.39 -9.82
N GLY A 23 42.72 -1.41 -10.03
CA GLY A 23 43.54 -0.21 -10.13
C GLY A 23 43.42 0.53 -11.47
N GLY A 24 43.20 -0.18 -12.57
CA GLY A 24 43.06 0.38 -13.92
C GLY A 24 41.62 0.67 -14.35
N ASN A 25 40.62 0.21 -13.59
CA ASN A 25 39.21 0.38 -13.93
C ASN A 25 38.71 1.79 -13.61
N GLU A 26 38.38 2.53 -14.66
CA GLU A 26 37.65 3.79 -14.56
C GLU A 26 36.16 3.51 -14.38
N SER A 27 35.78 3.14 -13.16
CA SER A 27 34.38 2.90 -12.82
C SER A 27 33.69 4.08 -12.16
N LYS A 28 32.42 4.26 -12.55
CA LYS A 28 31.47 5.22 -12.00
C LYS A 28 30.25 4.47 -11.47
N VAL A 29 29.94 4.68 -10.20
CA VAL A 29 28.82 4.05 -9.50
C VAL A 29 27.88 5.13 -8.98
N ILE A 30 26.61 5.02 -9.36
CA ILE A 30 25.55 5.88 -8.84
C ILE A 30 24.49 4.98 -8.23
N VAL A 31 24.10 5.27 -6.99
CA VAL A 31 22.95 4.65 -6.33
C VAL A 31 22.00 5.73 -5.87
N ASP A 32 20.82 5.74 -6.49
CA ASP A 32 19.69 6.55 -6.08
C ASP A 32 18.74 5.69 -5.24
N SER A 33 18.32 6.20 -4.09
CA SER A 33 17.21 5.64 -3.33
C SER A 33 16.20 6.75 -3.04
N SER A 34 14.94 6.48 -3.35
CA SER A 34 13.83 7.36 -3.03
C SER A 34 12.77 6.60 -2.26
N PHE A 35 12.36 7.14 -1.13
CA PHE A 35 11.25 6.67 -0.34
C PHE A 35 10.18 7.76 -0.30
N GLN A 36 8.96 7.39 -0.65
CA GLN A 36 7.80 8.26 -0.54
C GLN A 36 6.72 7.52 0.23
N SER A 37 6.22 8.10 1.31
CA SER A 37 5.04 7.61 2.02
C SER A 37 4.00 8.71 2.11
N VAL A 38 2.75 8.35 1.84
CA VAL A 38 1.59 9.21 2.06
C VAL A 38 0.61 8.45 2.94
N GLU A 39 0.38 8.97 4.14
CA GLU A 39 -0.61 8.46 5.07
C GLU A 39 -1.73 9.49 5.26
N PHE A 40 -2.96 9.04 5.04
CA PHE A 40 -4.17 9.79 5.34
C PHE A 40 -4.78 9.34 6.66
N ASP A 41 -5.29 10.29 7.44
CA ASP A 41 -6.14 9.98 8.58
C ASP A 41 -7.56 9.60 8.12
N TYR A 42 -8.09 8.52 8.71
CA TYR A 42 -9.45 8.02 8.49
C TYR A 42 -10.34 8.13 9.74
N SER A 43 -9.88 8.79 10.80
CA SER A 43 -10.65 9.01 12.03
C SER A 43 -12.01 9.68 11.79
N TRP A 44 -12.11 10.51 10.75
CA TRP A 44 -13.35 11.13 10.31
C TRP A 44 -14.41 10.13 9.83
N VAL A 45 -13.99 8.98 9.27
CA VAL A 45 -14.91 7.91 8.84
C VAL A 45 -15.57 7.29 10.07
N ASP A 46 -14.78 6.95 11.09
CA ASP A 46 -15.27 6.37 12.33
C ASP A 46 -16.25 7.32 13.04
N LYS A 47 -15.90 8.62 13.11
CA LYS A 47 -16.76 9.65 13.71
C LYS A 47 -18.09 9.83 12.97
N ILE A 48 -18.09 9.76 11.65
CA ILE A 48 -19.34 9.80 10.89
C ILE A 48 -20.18 8.56 11.23
N GLU A 49 -19.60 7.35 11.18
CA GLU A 49 -20.35 6.11 11.45
C GLU A 49 -20.98 6.07 12.85
N GLU A 50 -20.26 6.55 13.88
CA GLU A 50 -20.78 6.66 15.25
C GLU A 50 -22.00 7.59 15.39
N THR A 51 -22.14 8.54 14.47
CA THR A 51 -23.18 9.57 14.49
C THR A 51 -24.33 9.31 13.52
N LEU A 52 -24.16 8.41 12.54
CA LEU A 52 -25.21 8.06 11.56
C LEU A 52 -26.50 7.55 12.22
N GLU A 53 -26.40 6.72 13.26
CA GLU A 53 -27.58 6.19 13.97
C GLU A 53 -28.40 7.31 14.63
N SER A 54 -27.72 8.25 15.29
CA SER A 54 -28.39 9.40 15.90
C SER A 54 -28.97 10.36 14.87
N LEU A 55 -28.33 10.52 13.70
CA LEU A 55 -28.89 11.29 12.59
C LEU A 55 -30.14 10.62 12.01
N ASP A 56 -30.13 9.29 11.83
CA ASP A 56 -31.30 8.53 11.38
C ASP A 56 -32.49 8.74 12.32
N ASN A 57 -32.26 8.64 13.63
CA ASN A 57 -33.29 8.86 14.66
C ASN A 57 -33.94 10.26 14.56
N ILE A 58 -33.15 11.30 14.29
CA ILE A 58 -33.65 12.67 14.15
C ILE A 58 -34.41 12.86 12.83
N VAL A 59 -33.87 12.34 11.73
CA VAL A 59 -34.47 12.48 10.39
C VAL A 59 -35.80 11.71 10.30
N ARG A 60 -35.92 10.57 10.99
CA ARG A 60 -37.17 9.80 11.06
C ARG A 60 -38.20 10.43 12.00
N ASN A 61 -37.76 11.13 13.04
CA ASN A 61 -38.64 11.76 14.03
C ASN A 61 -38.43 13.28 14.08
N PRO A 62 -38.74 14.01 13.00
CA PRO A 62 -38.57 15.46 12.99
C PRO A 62 -39.53 16.12 13.97
N ARG A 63 -39.05 17.11 14.72
CA ARG A 63 -39.90 17.85 15.67
C ARG A 63 -40.90 18.71 14.91
N ARG A 64 -42.14 18.72 15.37
CA ARG A 64 -43.22 19.56 14.83
C ARG A 64 -43.55 20.67 15.81
N PHE A 65 -43.83 21.84 15.28
CA PHE A 65 -44.37 22.96 16.05
C PHE A 65 -45.70 23.37 15.43
N ILE A 66 -46.68 23.69 16.29
CA ILE A 66 -47.99 24.15 15.84
C ILE A 66 -47.88 25.66 15.67
N MET A 67 -47.82 26.13 14.42
CA MET A 67 -47.89 27.54 14.08
C MET A 67 -49.35 27.99 14.10
N GLN A 68 -49.61 29.06 14.82
CA GLN A 68 -50.92 29.67 14.92
C GLN A 68 -50.94 30.92 14.04
N GLU A 69 -51.61 30.85 12.91
CA GLU A 69 -51.87 32.01 12.04
C GLU A 69 -53.27 32.56 12.33
N GLU A 70 -53.34 33.85 12.58
CA GLU A 70 -54.57 34.55 12.91
C GLU A 70 -54.94 35.47 11.74
N GLU A 71 -56.11 35.22 11.13
CA GLU A 71 -56.62 36.03 10.01
C GLU A 71 -58.04 36.50 10.29
N ILE A 72 -58.36 37.76 10.00
CA ILE A 72 -59.72 38.29 10.10
C ILE A 72 -60.46 37.99 8.79
N VAL A 73 -61.40 37.04 8.84
CA VAL A 73 -62.18 36.62 7.67
C VAL A 73 -63.67 36.90 7.88
N PRO A 74 -64.46 37.08 6.81
CA PRO A 74 -65.92 37.14 6.93
C PRO A 74 -66.47 35.88 7.59
N VAL A 75 -67.53 36.00 8.40
CA VAL A 75 -68.11 34.87 9.16
C VAL A 75 -68.44 33.68 8.26
N ALA A 76 -68.94 33.92 7.05
CA ALA A 76 -69.25 32.86 6.09
C ALA A 76 -68.04 32.01 5.65
N LYS A 77 -66.81 32.51 5.81
CA LYS A 77 -65.56 31.82 5.44
C LYS A 77 -64.82 31.22 6.65
N ALA A 78 -65.24 31.53 7.87
CA ALA A 78 -64.62 31.00 9.07
C ALA A 78 -64.98 29.51 9.24
N LYS A 79 -63.96 28.65 9.35
CA LYS A 79 -64.17 27.20 9.48
C LYS A 79 -64.39 26.75 10.94
N LYS A 80 -63.81 27.46 11.91
CA LYS A 80 -63.88 27.10 13.33
C LYS A 80 -63.74 28.33 14.22
N ILE A 81 -64.65 28.48 15.18
CA ILE A 81 -64.63 29.58 16.17
C ILE A 81 -63.92 29.07 17.42
N SER A 82 -62.86 29.76 17.85
CA SER A 82 -62.11 29.46 19.08
C SER A 82 -62.46 30.44 20.21
N GLN A 83 -62.04 30.16 21.45
CA GLN A 83 -62.21 31.11 22.56
C GLN A 83 -61.47 32.44 22.32
N GLU A 84 -60.37 32.41 21.58
CA GLU A 84 -59.61 33.60 21.16
C GLU A 84 -60.39 34.42 20.14
N THR A 85 -61.09 33.76 19.22
CA THR A 85 -62.03 34.42 18.30
C THR A 85 -63.10 35.21 19.04
N ILE A 86 -63.68 34.63 20.10
CA ILE A 86 -64.73 35.27 20.91
C ILE A 86 -64.15 36.46 21.69
N LYS A 87 -62.95 36.31 22.27
CA LYS A 87 -62.26 37.42 22.97
C LYS A 87 -61.93 38.57 22.03
N HIS A 88 -61.42 38.27 20.84
CA HIS A 88 -61.10 39.27 19.83
C HIS A 88 -62.37 40.00 19.37
N LEU A 89 -63.48 39.28 19.14
CA LEU A 89 -64.75 39.90 18.80
C LEU A 89 -65.27 40.82 19.92
N ALA A 90 -65.15 40.40 21.18
CA ALA A 90 -65.56 41.21 22.33
C ALA A 90 -64.69 42.48 22.51
N GLN A 91 -63.44 42.47 22.05
CA GLN A 91 -62.54 43.62 22.08
C GLN A 91 -62.69 44.55 20.87
N HIS A 92 -63.18 44.03 19.75
CA HIS A 92 -63.34 44.75 18.49
C HIS A 92 -64.80 44.80 18.06
N THR A 93 -65.57 45.63 18.76
CA THR A 93 -67.00 45.87 18.48
C THR A 93 -67.26 46.40 17.07
N ASP A 94 -66.25 46.97 16.41
CA ASP A 94 -66.31 47.44 15.02
C ASP A 94 -66.52 46.30 14.00
N LEU A 95 -66.34 45.04 14.41
CA LEU A 95 -66.55 43.85 13.58
C LEU A 95 -67.96 43.26 13.75
N ILE A 96 -68.80 43.87 14.58
CA ILE A 96 -70.20 43.50 14.82
C ILE A 96 -71.09 44.27 13.83
N GLU A 97 -71.95 43.56 13.12
CA GLU A 97 -72.85 44.14 12.12
C GLU A 97 -74.20 44.51 12.71
N ASP A 98 -74.75 43.64 13.57
CA ASP A 98 -76.05 43.85 14.19
C ASP A 98 -76.13 43.23 15.59
N VAL A 99 -76.97 43.81 16.44
CA VAL A 99 -77.28 43.33 17.79
C VAL A 99 -78.80 43.33 17.95
N ASP A 100 -79.37 42.14 18.04
CA ASP A 100 -80.81 41.96 18.25
C ASP A 100 -81.25 42.43 19.65
N GLU A 101 -82.53 42.78 19.80
CA GLU A 101 -83.14 43.21 21.06
C GLU A 101 -83.01 42.17 22.20
N ASP A 102 -82.83 40.90 21.84
CA ASP A 102 -82.59 39.76 22.75
C ASP A 102 -81.10 39.59 23.15
N GLY A 103 -80.21 40.46 22.68
CA GLY A 103 -78.78 40.45 22.98
C GLY A 103 -77.94 39.47 22.14
N PHE A 104 -78.49 38.95 21.04
CA PHE A 104 -77.75 38.14 20.07
C PHE A 104 -76.93 39.04 19.14
N ILE A 105 -75.64 38.73 19.01
CA ILE A 105 -74.67 39.52 18.27
C ILE A 105 -74.35 38.81 16.95
N THR A 106 -74.53 39.50 15.83
CA THR A 106 -74.17 39.01 14.49
C THR A 106 -72.89 39.71 14.00
N PRO A 107 -71.73 39.03 13.98
CA PRO A 107 -70.50 39.61 13.48
C PRO A 107 -70.40 39.58 11.95
N SER A 108 -69.82 40.63 11.35
CA SER A 108 -69.50 40.65 9.91
C SER A 108 -68.20 39.89 9.61
N LYS A 109 -67.20 40.03 10.49
CA LYS A 109 -65.89 39.39 10.40
C LYS A 109 -65.45 38.81 11.74
N VAL A 110 -64.74 37.69 11.69
CA VAL A 110 -64.24 36.99 12.88
C VAL A 110 -62.79 36.60 12.70
N LEU A 111 -62.05 36.55 13.81
CA LEU A 111 -60.69 36.04 13.86
C LEU A 111 -60.71 34.53 13.64
N ASN A 112 -60.21 34.07 12.51
CA ASN A 112 -60.03 32.67 12.22
C ASN A 112 -58.60 32.26 12.58
N VAL A 113 -58.49 31.26 13.44
CA VAL A 113 -57.22 30.76 13.96
C VAL A 113 -56.86 29.48 13.23
N HIS A 114 -55.93 29.59 12.28
CA HIS A 114 -55.37 28.45 11.56
C HIS A 114 -54.23 27.84 12.38
N LYS A 115 -54.36 26.56 12.72
CA LYS A 115 -53.31 25.80 13.39
C LYS A 115 -52.68 24.87 12.35
N GLU A 116 -51.53 25.27 11.83
CA GLU A 116 -50.74 24.46 10.89
C GLU A 116 -49.55 23.83 11.62
N GLU A 117 -49.28 22.55 11.36
CA GLU A 117 -48.05 21.90 11.83
C GLU A 117 -46.90 22.29 10.91
N SER A 118 -45.94 23.05 11.43
CA SER A 118 -44.72 23.44 10.72
C SER A 118 -43.51 22.69 11.26
N PHE A 119 -42.60 22.35 10.35
CA PHE A 119 -41.29 21.78 10.67
C PHE A 119 -40.19 22.84 10.80
N ASP A 120 -40.50 24.14 10.63
CA ASP A 120 -39.51 25.23 10.56
C ASP A 120 -38.96 25.68 11.91
N ILE A 121 -38.46 24.73 12.70
CA ILE A 121 -37.83 24.95 13.99
C ILE A 121 -36.31 25.03 13.82
N TYR A 122 -35.65 25.84 14.64
CA TYR A 122 -34.20 26.00 14.66
C TYR A 122 -33.44 24.65 14.66
N GLU A 123 -33.86 23.69 15.47
CA GLU A 123 -33.22 22.36 15.57
C GLU A 123 -33.30 21.57 14.26
N ASN A 124 -34.43 21.69 13.55
CA ASN A 124 -34.62 21.03 12.25
C ASN A 124 -33.76 21.69 11.17
N ARG A 125 -33.70 23.03 11.16
CA ARG A 125 -32.79 23.78 10.27
C ARG A 125 -31.32 23.44 10.55
N PHE A 126 -30.96 23.25 11.81
CA PHE A 126 -29.61 22.84 12.21
C PHE A 126 -29.26 21.47 11.62
N VAL A 127 -30.13 20.46 11.76
CA VAL A 127 -29.89 19.11 11.24
C VAL A 127 -29.74 19.12 9.72
N ILE A 128 -30.58 19.88 9.00
CA ILE A 128 -30.47 20.01 7.55
C ILE A 128 -29.16 20.69 7.15
N SER A 129 -28.80 21.77 7.83
CA SER A 129 -27.53 22.47 7.60
C SER A 129 -26.34 21.54 7.86
N LEU A 130 -26.39 20.72 8.91
CA LEU A 130 -25.40 19.70 9.22
C LEU A 130 -25.31 18.64 8.13
N LEU A 131 -26.44 18.11 7.63
CA LEU A 131 -26.44 17.10 6.57
C LEU A 131 -25.85 17.63 5.26
N HIS A 132 -26.16 18.88 4.90
CA HIS A 132 -25.54 19.52 3.73
C HIS A 132 -24.03 19.73 3.92
N ASN A 133 -23.61 20.24 5.08
CA ASN A 133 -22.20 20.43 5.40
C ASN A 133 -21.44 19.08 5.43
N LEU A 134 -22.03 18.05 6.04
CA LEU A 134 -21.53 16.69 6.08
C LEU A 134 -21.39 16.09 4.67
N SER A 135 -22.39 16.27 3.79
CA SER A 135 -22.34 15.79 2.41
C SER A 135 -21.21 16.47 1.62
N TYR A 136 -21.05 17.79 1.80
CA TYR A 136 -19.96 18.54 1.18
C TYR A 136 -18.58 18.09 1.69
N PHE A 137 -18.43 18.00 3.01
CA PHE A 137 -17.23 17.52 3.67
C PHE A 137 -16.85 16.10 3.21
N PHE A 138 -17.82 15.19 3.19
CA PHE A 138 -17.63 13.80 2.77
C PHE A 138 -17.12 13.72 1.32
N LYS A 139 -17.72 14.47 0.39
CA LYS A 139 -17.28 14.50 -1.01
C LYS A 139 -15.86 15.03 -1.14
N LEU A 140 -15.56 16.16 -0.49
CA LEU A 140 -14.24 16.78 -0.51
C LEU A 140 -13.16 15.82 0.00
N ARG A 141 -13.44 15.10 1.09
CA ARG A 141 -12.49 14.15 1.70
C ARG A 141 -12.36 12.86 0.92
N LYS A 142 -13.46 12.32 0.37
CA LYS A 142 -13.43 11.16 -0.53
C LYS A 142 -12.56 11.44 -1.76
N GLU A 143 -12.62 12.65 -2.32
CA GLU A 143 -11.74 13.06 -3.41
C GLU A 143 -10.28 13.24 -2.95
N ALA A 144 -10.05 13.91 -1.82
CA ALA A 144 -8.71 14.13 -1.27
C ALA A 144 -7.97 12.81 -0.96
N THR A 145 -8.70 11.79 -0.49
CA THR A 145 -8.15 10.49 -0.10
C THR A 145 -8.27 9.43 -1.21
N LYS A 146 -8.67 9.81 -2.42
CA LYS A 146 -8.85 8.89 -3.56
C LYS A 146 -7.58 8.12 -3.92
N SER A 147 -6.41 8.74 -3.72
CA SER A 147 -5.11 8.11 -3.97
C SER A 147 -4.77 7.00 -2.95
N GLY A 148 -5.49 6.93 -1.82
CA GLY A 148 -5.22 6.00 -0.74
C GLY A 148 -3.91 6.26 -0.01
N SER A 149 -3.75 5.65 1.16
CA SER A 149 -2.45 5.65 1.85
C SER A 149 -1.54 4.66 1.15
N TYR A 150 -0.31 5.08 0.80
CA TYR A 150 0.66 4.23 0.11
C TYR A 150 2.08 4.52 0.56
N SER A 151 2.95 3.51 0.44
CA SER A 151 4.40 3.68 0.51
C SER A 151 5.03 3.19 -0.79
N ASN A 152 6.01 3.95 -1.28
CA ASN A 152 6.78 3.63 -2.48
C ASN A 152 8.26 3.74 -2.13
N TYR A 153 8.97 2.62 -2.26
CA TYR A 153 10.41 2.58 -2.19
C TYR A 153 10.96 2.24 -3.57
N LYS A 154 11.81 3.12 -4.12
CA LYS A 154 12.54 2.88 -5.36
C LYS A 154 14.02 2.96 -5.08
N LYS A 155 14.78 2.01 -5.63
CA LYS A 155 16.23 2.05 -5.62
C LYS A 155 16.73 1.80 -7.03
N GLN A 156 17.57 2.69 -7.51
CA GLN A 156 18.22 2.60 -8.81
C GLN A 156 19.73 2.57 -8.57
N MET A 157 20.41 1.69 -9.30
CA MET A 157 21.85 1.57 -9.28
C MET A 157 22.35 1.52 -10.71
N SER A 158 23.28 2.40 -11.06
CA SER A 158 24.01 2.36 -12.32
C SER A 158 25.50 2.21 -12.05
N TYR A 159 26.14 1.29 -12.77
CA TYR A 159 27.58 1.11 -12.79
C TYR A 159 28.05 1.17 -14.23
N ASN A 160 29.05 1.98 -14.52
CA ASN A 160 29.78 1.96 -15.78
C ASN A 160 31.26 1.87 -15.47
N GLY A 161 31.94 0.85 -15.98
CA GLY A 161 33.38 0.65 -15.80
C GLY A 161 34.04 0.38 -17.14
N LYS A 162 35.21 0.97 -17.34
CA LYS A 162 36.09 0.70 -18.46
C LYS A 162 37.46 0.33 -17.95
N THR A 163 38.00 -0.77 -18.43
CA THR A 163 39.34 -1.20 -18.06
C THR A 163 40.03 -1.89 -19.23
N THR A 164 41.35 -1.91 -19.21
CA THR A 164 42.16 -2.54 -20.25
C THR A 164 43.03 -3.61 -19.62
N MET A 165 42.90 -4.83 -20.12
CA MET A 165 43.62 -6.01 -19.66
C MET A 165 44.56 -6.51 -20.75
N GLY A 166 45.80 -6.01 -20.74
CA GLY A 166 46.76 -6.31 -21.81
C GLY A 166 46.33 -5.70 -23.14
N GLU A 167 45.88 -6.54 -24.09
CA GLU A 167 45.34 -6.14 -25.40
C GLU A 167 43.80 -6.13 -25.44
N GLU A 168 43.12 -6.55 -24.36
CA GLU A 168 41.66 -6.61 -24.30
C GLU A 168 41.06 -5.38 -23.63
N GLU A 169 40.14 -4.71 -24.32
CA GLU A 169 39.29 -3.67 -23.74
C GLU A 169 38.03 -4.30 -23.14
N VAL A 170 37.76 -3.98 -21.87
CA VAL A 170 36.62 -4.51 -21.12
C VAL A 170 35.71 -3.35 -20.74
N ASP A 171 34.56 -3.27 -21.41
CA ASP A 171 33.47 -2.34 -21.11
C ASP A 171 32.36 -3.04 -20.32
N ILE A 172 31.99 -2.45 -19.18
CA ILE A 172 30.97 -3.00 -18.29
C ILE A 172 29.93 -1.93 -17.99
N SER A 173 28.66 -2.25 -18.23
CA SER A 173 27.52 -1.39 -17.91
C SER A 173 26.44 -2.21 -17.22
N LEU A 174 26.01 -1.77 -16.04
CA LEU A 174 24.92 -2.38 -15.29
C LEU A 174 23.93 -1.30 -14.85
N ASN A 175 22.65 -1.54 -15.14
CA ASN A 175 21.54 -0.76 -14.59
C ASN A 175 20.60 -1.70 -13.85
N MET A 176 20.37 -1.42 -12.57
CA MET A 176 19.49 -2.20 -11.71
C MET A 176 18.44 -1.28 -11.10
N ASN A 177 17.18 -1.63 -11.27
CA ASN A 177 16.04 -0.88 -10.75
C ASN A 177 15.18 -1.80 -9.89
N THR A 178 14.93 -1.40 -8.64
CA THR A 178 13.98 -2.06 -7.77
C THR A 178 12.90 -1.08 -7.36
N LYS A 179 11.65 -1.58 -7.34
CA LYS A 179 10.48 -0.84 -6.90
C LYS A 179 9.66 -1.73 -5.99
N VAL A 180 9.36 -1.22 -4.81
CA VAL A 180 8.39 -1.79 -3.87
C VAL A 180 7.31 -0.75 -3.67
N SER A 181 6.06 -1.16 -3.85
CA SER A 181 4.89 -0.35 -3.57
C SER A 181 4.00 -1.12 -2.61
N GLU A 182 3.63 -0.49 -1.50
CA GLU A 182 2.77 -1.07 -0.49
C GLU A 182 1.54 -0.19 -0.32
N ASP A 183 0.36 -0.81 -0.39
CA ASP A 183 -0.89 -0.15 -0.07
C ASP A 183 -1.06 -0.15 1.44
N LEU A 184 -1.00 1.03 2.06
CA LEU A 184 -1.20 1.24 3.49
C LEU A 184 -2.67 1.41 3.86
N LYS A 185 -3.59 0.99 2.98
CA LYS A 185 -5.03 0.99 3.26
C LYS A 185 -5.30 -0.04 4.35
N GLY A 186 -5.52 0.40 5.59
CA GLY A 186 -5.86 -0.48 6.70
C GLY A 186 -7.16 -1.25 6.45
N LEU A 187 -7.16 -2.54 6.79
CA LEU A 187 -8.38 -3.31 6.98
C LEU A 187 -9.00 -2.92 8.32
N SER A 188 -10.31 -2.66 8.34
CA SER A 188 -11.02 -2.38 9.59
C SER A 188 -11.07 -3.63 10.49
N SER A 189 -11.32 -3.44 11.79
CA SER A 189 -11.51 -4.53 12.75
C SER A 189 -12.69 -5.45 12.41
N SER A 190 -13.63 -4.98 11.59
CA SER A 190 -14.77 -5.74 11.05
C SER A 190 -14.46 -6.51 9.75
N GLY A 191 -13.24 -6.39 9.21
CA GLY A 191 -12.86 -7.03 7.94
C GLY A 191 -13.41 -6.34 6.68
N GLU A 192 -14.15 -5.23 6.84
CA GLU A 192 -14.62 -4.43 5.71
C GLU A 192 -13.50 -3.55 5.18
N SER A 193 -13.40 -3.46 3.85
CA SER A 193 -12.51 -2.51 3.20
C SER A 193 -13.00 -1.08 3.42
N LEU A 194 -12.05 -0.14 3.53
CA LEU A 194 -12.36 1.29 3.62
C LEU A 194 -13.30 1.76 2.50
N GLU A 195 -13.15 1.24 1.28
CA GLU A 195 -13.98 1.60 0.13
C GLU A 195 -15.45 1.21 0.32
N GLN A 196 -15.71 0.03 0.91
CA GLN A 196 -17.06 -0.40 1.26
C GLN A 196 -17.69 0.50 2.33
N ARG A 197 -16.93 0.88 3.35
CA ARG A 197 -17.38 1.79 4.41
C ARG A 197 -17.77 3.15 3.84
N LEU A 198 -16.93 3.72 2.98
CA LEU A 198 -17.20 4.99 2.29
C LEU A 198 -18.47 4.90 1.43
N ALA A 199 -18.64 3.83 0.66
CA ALA A 199 -19.84 3.63 -0.15
C ALA A 199 -21.11 3.55 0.71
N ARG A 200 -21.06 2.86 1.86
CA ARG A 200 -22.18 2.77 2.79
C ARG A 200 -22.57 4.13 3.36
N ILE A 201 -21.59 4.91 3.83
CA ILE A 201 -21.83 6.26 4.37
C ILE A 201 -22.45 7.17 3.30
N GLU A 202 -21.94 7.12 2.07
CA GLU A 202 -22.47 7.92 0.97
C GLU A 202 -23.93 7.61 0.66
N LEU A 203 -24.30 6.32 0.65
CA LEU A 203 -25.69 5.89 0.47
C LEU A 203 -26.58 6.44 1.58
N ILE A 204 -26.18 6.28 2.84
CA ILE A 204 -26.96 6.73 4.00
C ILE A 204 -27.16 8.25 3.98
N ILE A 205 -26.09 9.03 3.73
CA ILE A 205 -26.18 10.50 3.64
C ILE A 205 -27.08 10.92 2.47
N SER A 206 -26.96 10.27 1.31
CA SER A 206 -27.82 10.52 0.16
C SER A 206 -29.29 10.24 0.48
N ASP A 207 -29.58 9.16 1.22
CA ASP A 207 -30.94 8.78 1.58
C ASP A 207 -31.54 9.76 2.58
N PHE A 208 -30.76 10.22 3.57
CA PHE A 208 -31.19 11.30 4.46
C PHE A 208 -31.59 12.55 3.67
N LEU A 209 -30.75 13.01 2.75
CA LEU A 209 -31.01 14.19 1.90
C LEU A 209 -32.26 14.06 1.02
N LYS A 210 -32.72 12.85 0.70
CA LYS A 210 -33.93 12.61 -0.12
C LYS A 210 -35.22 12.60 0.68
N THR A 211 -35.15 12.61 2.02
CA THR A 211 -36.31 12.51 2.91
C THR A 211 -37.27 13.69 2.70
N PRO A 212 -38.61 13.48 2.71
CA PRO A 212 -39.61 14.54 2.50
C PRO A 212 -39.44 15.72 3.48
N PHE A 213 -39.06 15.45 4.72
CA PHE A 213 -38.71 16.45 5.73
C PHE A 213 -37.69 17.49 5.23
N ILE A 214 -36.66 17.05 4.50
CA ILE A 214 -35.60 17.93 4.00
C ILE A 214 -36.10 18.73 2.79
N ARG A 215 -37.01 18.17 1.99
CA ARG A 215 -37.62 18.87 0.85
C ARG A 215 -38.54 20.00 1.30
N GLU A 216 -39.32 19.78 2.36
CA GLU A 216 -40.21 20.80 2.93
C GLU A 216 -39.44 21.99 3.53
N LEU A 217 -38.25 21.73 4.08
CA LEU A 217 -37.39 22.74 4.70
C LEU A 217 -36.26 23.22 3.77
N ALA A 218 -36.30 22.89 2.48
CA ALA A 218 -35.25 23.28 1.52
C ALA A 218 -35.13 24.80 1.35
N ASN A 219 -36.23 25.54 1.57
CA ASN A 219 -36.26 27.00 1.52
C ASN A 219 -35.97 27.67 2.88
N ALA A 220 -35.76 26.89 3.94
CA ALA A 220 -35.50 27.43 5.27
C ALA A 220 -34.10 28.06 5.36
N VAL A 221 -33.97 29.11 6.18
CA VAL A 221 -32.68 29.80 6.35
C VAL A 221 -31.67 28.84 7.00
N PRO A 222 -30.51 28.60 6.38
CA PRO A 222 -29.50 27.70 6.93
C PRO A 222 -28.91 28.27 8.22
N VAL A 223 -28.62 27.38 9.17
CA VAL A 223 -28.02 27.74 10.44
C VAL A 223 -26.52 27.96 10.22
N LYS A 224 -26.01 29.06 10.77
CA LYS A 224 -24.58 29.41 10.73
C LYS A 224 -23.94 29.23 12.10
N SER A 225 -22.65 28.97 12.09
CA SER A 225 -21.86 28.89 13.31
C SER A 225 -21.70 30.24 13.99
N PRO A 226 -21.62 30.28 15.34
CA PRO A 226 -21.71 29.14 16.26
C PRO A 226 -23.16 28.65 16.47
N ILE A 227 -23.35 27.32 16.55
CA ILE A 227 -24.67 26.73 16.79
C ILE A 227 -25.17 27.13 18.18
N ARG A 228 -26.36 27.72 18.25
CA ARG A 228 -27.05 28.03 19.50
C ARG A 228 -27.37 26.74 20.26
N LYS A 229 -26.84 26.62 21.47
CA LYS A 229 -27.06 25.47 22.36
C LYS A 229 -28.44 25.59 23.03
N THR A 230 -29.49 25.23 22.30
CA THR A 230 -30.86 25.21 22.84
C THR A 230 -31.03 24.05 23.85
N ASN A 231 -32.07 24.13 24.68
CA ASN A 231 -32.40 23.04 25.63
C ASN A 231 -32.64 21.70 24.94
N VAL A 232 -33.14 21.70 23.70
CA VAL A 232 -33.37 20.49 22.91
C VAL A 232 -32.03 19.86 22.52
N ILE A 233 -31.08 20.67 22.05
CA ILE A 233 -29.73 20.22 21.69
C ILE A 233 -28.95 19.74 22.93
N LEU A 234 -29.12 20.41 24.07
CA LEU A 234 -28.41 20.08 25.32
C LEU A 234 -29.02 18.92 26.11
N LYS A 235 -30.28 18.55 25.89
CA LYS A 235 -30.94 17.45 26.63
C LYS A 235 -31.05 16.17 25.82
N ASN A 236 -31.26 16.25 24.50
CA ASN A 236 -31.41 15.06 23.66
C ASN A 236 -30.03 14.49 23.27
N HIS A 237 -29.82 13.19 23.49
CA HIS A 237 -28.60 12.47 23.13
C HIS A 237 -28.28 12.58 21.63
N ASP A 238 -29.29 12.45 20.76
CA ASP A 238 -29.05 12.46 19.31
C ASP A 238 -28.57 13.83 18.82
N PHE A 239 -29.17 14.92 19.32
CA PHE A 239 -28.76 16.28 18.96
C PHE A 239 -27.39 16.65 19.54
N LYS A 240 -26.97 16.06 20.67
CA LYS A 240 -25.60 16.22 21.19
C LYS A 240 -24.58 15.63 20.24
N LYS A 241 -24.80 14.37 19.79
CA LYS A 241 -23.91 13.74 18.81
C LYS A 241 -23.86 14.50 17.48
N ALA A 242 -24.99 15.03 17.03
CA ALA A 242 -25.04 15.90 15.85
C ALA A 242 -24.23 17.19 16.03
N LEU A 243 -24.28 17.80 17.22
CA LEU A 243 -23.45 18.98 17.55
C LEU A 243 -21.96 18.63 17.61
N GLU A 244 -21.60 17.49 18.20
CA GLU A 244 -20.21 17.00 18.24
C GLU A 244 -19.67 16.77 16.82
N LEU A 245 -20.47 16.21 15.92
CA LEU A 245 -20.11 16.05 14.51
C LEU A 245 -19.91 17.40 13.82
N TRP A 246 -20.79 18.37 14.08
CA TRP A 246 -20.64 19.73 13.54
C TRP A 246 -19.32 20.36 13.99
N GLU A 247 -19.07 20.37 15.30
CA GLU A 247 -17.82 20.93 15.87
C GLU A 247 -16.59 20.17 15.37
N PHE A 248 -16.69 18.86 15.15
CA PHE A 248 -15.63 18.05 14.53
C PHE A 248 -15.35 18.52 13.11
N ILE A 249 -16.37 18.61 12.24
CA ILE A 249 -16.21 19.06 10.84
C ILE A 249 -15.57 20.45 10.77
N GLU A 250 -15.95 21.38 11.66
CA GLU A 250 -15.38 22.73 11.68
C GLU A 250 -13.93 22.78 12.16
N ARG A 251 -13.56 21.93 13.12
CA ARG A 251 -12.20 21.85 13.67
C ARG A 251 -11.26 20.99 12.84
N TYR A 252 -11.80 20.19 11.92
CA TYR A 252 -11.04 19.23 11.13
C TYR A 252 -10.18 19.96 10.08
N ASP A 253 -8.96 20.33 10.48
CA ASP A 253 -7.98 20.98 9.62
C ASP A 253 -7.49 20.02 8.51
N VAL A 254 -7.09 20.56 7.37
CA VAL A 254 -6.70 19.81 6.16
C VAL A 254 -5.30 19.16 6.31
N LYS A 255 -4.65 19.32 7.47
CA LYS A 255 -3.26 18.90 7.73
C LYS A 255 -3.07 17.42 8.11
N ASP A 256 -4.06 16.56 7.88
CA ASP A 256 -3.97 15.12 8.17
C ASP A 256 -3.37 14.28 7.04
N ARG A 257 -2.58 14.90 6.16
CA ARG A 257 -1.74 14.20 5.18
C ARG A 257 -0.30 14.20 5.70
N LYS A 258 0.16 13.06 6.19
CA LYS A 258 1.58 12.85 6.49
C LYS A 258 2.27 12.40 5.21
N GLU A 259 3.02 13.31 4.62
CA GLU A 259 3.88 13.00 3.49
C GLU A 259 5.33 12.98 3.94
N VAL A 260 5.99 11.85 3.73
CA VAL A 260 7.43 11.68 3.92
C VAL A 260 8.03 11.46 2.54
N ASN A 261 9.00 12.29 2.18
CA ASN A 261 9.73 12.14 0.94
C ASN A 261 11.22 12.25 1.24
N ASP A 262 11.88 11.09 1.20
CA ASP A 262 13.31 10.97 1.43
C ASP A 262 13.98 10.54 0.13
N ARG A 263 14.98 11.32 -0.30
CA ARG A 263 15.85 10.93 -1.41
C ARG A 263 17.30 10.95 -0.93
N LYS A 264 18.02 9.88 -1.24
CA LYS A 264 19.46 9.78 -1.01
C LYS A 264 20.12 9.33 -2.29
N GLU A 265 21.18 10.03 -2.66
CA GLU A 265 22.02 9.71 -3.80
C GLU A 265 23.44 9.43 -3.27
N PHE A 266 24.04 8.35 -3.74
CA PHE A 266 25.42 8.00 -3.45
C PHE A 266 26.16 7.92 -4.78
N VAL A 267 27.23 8.70 -4.91
CA VAL A 267 28.08 8.71 -6.10
C VAL A 267 29.47 8.27 -5.66
N ASP A 268 30.00 7.25 -6.33
CA ASP A 268 31.36 6.74 -6.17
C ASP A 268 31.77 6.47 -4.71
N GLU A 269 30.83 5.96 -3.90
CA GLU A 269 31.12 5.56 -2.53
C GLU A 269 32.20 4.46 -2.53
N LYS A 270 33.38 4.75 -1.98
CA LYS A 270 34.59 3.92 -2.09
C LYS A 270 34.37 2.45 -1.76
N ASN A 271 33.61 2.14 -0.70
CA ASN A 271 33.36 0.75 -0.28
C ASN A 271 32.45 0.02 -1.28
N LEU A 272 31.39 0.69 -1.76
CA LEU A 272 30.48 0.13 -2.76
C LEU A 272 31.17 -0.04 -4.11
N LYS A 273 31.91 0.98 -4.56
CA LYS A 273 32.69 0.96 -5.80
C LYS A 273 33.64 -0.24 -5.82
N ASN A 274 34.48 -0.38 -4.80
CA ASN A 274 35.41 -1.52 -4.70
C ASN A 274 34.71 -2.89 -4.73
N LYS A 275 33.55 -3.02 -4.08
CA LYS A 275 32.76 -4.27 -4.10
C LYS A 275 32.19 -4.57 -5.47
N MET A 276 31.76 -3.55 -6.21
CA MET A 276 31.26 -3.71 -7.57
C MET A 276 32.38 -4.05 -8.53
N ASP A 277 33.51 -3.32 -8.46
CA ASP A 277 34.71 -3.60 -9.28
C ASP A 277 35.17 -5.05 -9.09
N MET A 278 35.22 -5.51 -7.83
CA MET A 278 35.48 -6.91 -7.46
C MET A 278 34.46 -7.88 -8.07
N SER A 279 33.16 -7.59 -7.98
CA SER A 279 32.12 -8.45 -8.56
C SER A 279 32.22 -8.53 -10.08
N PHE A 280 32.60 -7.44 -10.74
CA PHE A 280 32.75 -7.39 -12.19
C PHE A 280 34.04 -8.04 -12.66
N PHE A 281 35.11 -7.94 -11.89
CA PHE A 281 36.31 -8.73 -12.10
C PHE A 281 35.99 -10.24 -12.08
N LEU A 282 35.18 -10.70 -11.10
CA LEU A 282 34.73 -12.09 -11.09
C LEU A 282 33.93 -12.46 -12.33
N ASN A 283 33.04 -11.58 -12.79
CA ASN A 283 32.31 -11.80 -14.04
C ASN A 283 33.26 -11.88 -15.25
N TYR A 284 34.31 -11.06 -15.29
CA TYR A 284 35.36 -11.12 -16.31
C TYR A 284 36.15 -12.44 -16.25
N VAL A 285 36.57 -12.90 -15.07
CA VAL A 285 37.24 -14.21 -14.91
C VAL A 285 36.31 -15.35 -15.36
N ILE A 286 35.02 -15.26 -15.02
CA ILE A 286 34.02 -16.24 -15.49
C ILE A 286 33.88 -16.21 -17.01
N LEU A 287 33.87 -15.03 -17.63
CA LEU A 287 33.82 -14.89 -19.09
C LEU A 287 35.04 -15.56 -19.74
N ASN A 288 36.23 -15.28 -19.21
CA ASN A 288 37.49 -15.80 -19.74
C ASN A 288 37.76 -17.26 -19.35
N ASN A 289 36.97 -17.86 -18.44
CA ASN A 289 37.03 -19.30 -18.17
C ASN A 289 36.54 -20.15 -19.35
N PHE A 290 35.73 -19.59 -20.25
CA PHE A 290 35.23 -20.31 -21.42
C PHE A 290 36.22 -20.30 -22.58
N ASP A 291 37.06 -19.27 -22.65
CA ASP A 291 38.19 -19.22 -23.56
C ASP A 291 39.36 -19.96 -22.90
N ASN A 292 39.74 -21.11 -23.43
CA ASN A 292 40.94 -21.87 -23.02
C ASN A 292 42.26 -21.11 -23.33
N LYS A 293 42.27 -19.77 -23.24
CA LYS A 293 43.40 -18.89 -23.47
C LYS A 293 43.74 -18.15 -22.18
N LYS A 294 44.81 -18.66 -21.55
CA LYS A 294 45.86 -17.89 -20.86
C LYS A 294 45.59 -17.21 -19.51
N THR A 295 44.60 -17.63 -18.72
CA THR A 295 44.54 -17.22 -17.29
C THR A 295 44.65 -18.36 -16.28
N TYR A 296 44.78 -19.61 -16.73
CA TYR A 296 45.13 -20.75 -15.87
C TYR A 296 46.61 -21.07 -15.99
N LYS A 297 47.38 -20.89 -14.91
CA LYS A 297 48.66 -21.59 -14.76
C LYS A 297 48.34 -23.07 -14.57
N GLU A 298 48.55 -23.88 -15.60
CA GLU A 298 48.28 -25.35 -15.62
C GLU A 298 49.03 -26.15 -14.52
N ASP A 299 49.99 -25.54 -13.80
CA ASP A 299 50.92 -26.28 -12.93
C ASP A 299 50.75 -26.08 -11.40
N GLN A 300 49.68 -25.46 -10.91
CA GLN A 300 49.48 -25.36 -9.46
C GLN A 300 48.51 -26.43 -8.94
N ILE A 301 49.07 -27.39 -8.19
CA ILE A 301 48.35 -28.34 -7.34
C ILE A 301 47.19 -27.59 -6.66
N ASN A 302 45.95 -28.05 -6.86
CA ASN A 302 44.76 -27.49 -6.23
C ASN A 302 44.91 -27.58 -4.69
N ARG A 303 45.49 -26.53 -4.10
CA ARG A 303 45.83 -26.48 -2.67
C ARG A 303 44.58 -26.54 -1.82
N TYR A 304 43.43 -26.10 -2.32
CA TYR A 304 42.15 -26.19 -1.62
C TYR A 304 41.66 -27.64 -1.54
N ALA A 305 41.66 -28.38 -2.66
CA ALA A 305 41.32 -29.81 -2.67
C ALA A 305 42.24 -30.59 -1.71
N LEU A 306 43.54 -30.27 -1.73
CA LEU A 306 44.52 -30.85 -0.81
C LEU A 306 44.22 -30.48 0.66
N LYS A 307 43.96 -29.19 0.94
CA LYS A 307 43.66 -28.69 2.29
C LYS A 307 42.36 -29.27 2.83
N LYS A 308 41.34 -29.45 1.99
CA LYS A 308 40.07 -30.09 2.36
C LYS A 308 40.27 -31.56 2.72
N LEU A 309 40.98 -32.32 1.87
CA LEU A 309 41.32 -33.73 2.14
C LEU A 309 42.12 -33.88 3.44
N ILE A 310 43.11 -33.01 3.67
CA ILE A 310 43.89 -33.00 4.90
C ILE A 310 43.01 -32.67 6.10
N ASN A 311 42.14 -31.66 5.99
CA ASN A 311 41.28 -31.25 7.10
C ASN A 311 40.25 -32.34 7.45
N ASP A 312 39.60 -32.95 6.45
CA ASP A 312 38.66 -34.06 6.63
C ASP A 312 39.36 -35.27 7.26
N PHE A 313 40.62 -35.54 6.88
CA PHE A 313 41.41 -36.61 7.49
C PHE A 313 41.75 -36.28 8.96
N VAL A 314 42.30 -35.10 9.25
CA VAL A 314 42.75 -34.72 10.60
C VAL A 314 41.58 -34.61 11.59
N VAL A 315 40.42 -34.10 11.14
CA VAL A 315 39.22 -33.98 11.96
C VAL A 315 38.67 -35.35 12.36
N ASN A 316 38.65 -36.31 11.42
CA ASN A 316 38.08 -37.64 11.63
C ASN A 316 39.09 -38.63 12.24
N ASN A 317 40.39 -38.36 12.14
CA ASN A 317 41.47 -39.25 12.56
C ASN A 317 42.47 -38.57 13.52
N ARG A 318 41.96 -37.87 14.54
CA ARG A 318 42.75 -37.11 15.54
C ARG A 318 43.83 -37.91 16.30
N LYS A 319 43.79 -39.25 16.23
CA LYS A 319 44.75 -40.16 16.88
C LYS A 319 46.01 -40.42 16.05
N TYR A 320 46.03 -40.03 14.78
CA TYR A 320 47.15 -40.29 13.88
C TYR A 320 48.12 -39.11 13.86
N SER A 321 49.41 -39.41 14.03
CA SER A 321 50.47 -38.41 13.89
C SER A 321 50.73 -38.05 12.42
N GLU A 322 51.33 -36.89 12.17
CA GLU A 322 51.71 -36.43 10.81
C GLU A 322 52.55 -37.47 10.06
N LYS A 323 53.42 -38.21 10.77
CA LYS A 323 54.26 -39.28 10.20
C LYS A 323 53.42 -40.48 9.73
N GLN A 324 52.38 -40.86 10.46
CA GLN A 324 51.49 -41.96 10.09
C GLN A 324 50.59 -41.56 8.92
N PHE A 325 50.12 -40.30 8.89
CA PHE A 325 49.37 -39.76 7.76
C PHE A 325 50.18 -39.75 6.47
N LYS A 326 51.45 -39.28 6.51
CA LYS A 326 52.33 -39.31 5.33
C LYS A 326 52.54 -40.73 4.80
N LYS A 327 52.68 -41.72 5.68
CA LYS A 327 52.86 -43.13 5.27
C LYS A 327 51.62 -43.69 4.58
N LEU A 328 50.44 -43.48 5.17
CA LEU A 328 49.14 -43.88 4.59
C LEU A 328 48.88 -43.17 3.25
N LEU A 329 49.19 -41.88 3.17
CA LEU A 329 48.99 -41.10 1.95
C LEU A 329 49.90 -41.62 0.83
N ILE A 330 51.15 -41.98 1.11
CA ILE A 330 52.06 -42.58 0.13
C ILE A 330 51.58 -43.97 -0.33
N GLU A 331 51.08 -44.81 0.59
CA GLU A 331 50.55 -46.14 0.27
C GLU A 331 49.27 -46.04 -0.59
N GLU A 332 48.34 -45.16 -0.23
CA GLU A 332 47.14 -44.92 -1.03
C GLU A 332 47.45 -44.29 -2.39
N PHE A 333 48.40 -43.36 -2.47
CA PHE A 333 48.85 -42.82 -3.76
C PHE A 333 49.45 -43.89 -4.69
N LYS A 334 50.18 -44.86 -4.12
CA LYS A 334 50.69 -46.00 -4.90
C LYS A 334 49.57 -46.90 -5.37
N ASN A 335 48.62 -47.23 -4.49
CA ASN A 335 47.47 -48.07 -4.83
C ASN A 335 46.60 -47.44 -5.93
N VAL A 336 46.32 -46.14 -5.84
CA VAL A 336 45.52 -45.42 -6.84
C VAL A 336 46.22 -45.41 -8.20
N ARG A 337 47.54 -45.12 -8.24
CA ARG A 337 48.33 -45.21 -9.48
C ARG A 337 48.33 -46.63 -10.07
N GLU A 338 48.46 -47.65 -9.23
CA GLU A 338 48.40 -49.03 -9.70
C GLU A 338 47.02 -49.41 -10.24
N THR A 339 45.93 -48.91 -9.65
CA THR A 339 44.58 -49.12 -10.16
C THR A 339 44.32 -48.38 -11.47
N GLU A 340 44.84 -47.16 -11.63
CA GLU A 340 44.72 -46.35 -12.83
C GLU A 340 45.43 -47.02 -14.03
N ILE A 341 46.65 -47.53 -13.79
CA ILE A 341 47.42 -48.32 -14.76
C ILE A 341 46.68 -49.63 -15.13
N ARG A 342 45.94 -50.25 -14.19
CA ARG A 342 45.13 -51.45 -14.46
C ARG A 342 43.87 -51.11 -15.29
N THR A 343 43.18 -50.03 -14.97
CA THR A 343 42.00 -49.58 -15.74
C THR A 343 42.38 -49.19 -17.16
N ASP A 344 43.51 -48.51 -17.36
CA ASP A 344 44.00 -48.19 -18.70
C ASP A 344 44.34 -49.44 -19.50
N LYS A 345 44.99 -50.43 -18.88
CA LYS A 345 45.24 -51.74 -19.50
C LYS A 345 43.95 -52.46 -19.87
N ASP A 346 42.91 -52.41 -19.03
CA ASP A 346 41.61 -53.03 -19.32
C ASP A 346 40.82 -52.30 -20.41
N ILE A 347 40.89 -50.97 -20.46
CA ILE A 347 40.33 -50.15 -21.54
C ILE A 347 41.02 -50.49 -22.87
N ILE A 348 42.36 -50.53 -22.89
CA ILE A 348 43.16 -50.93 -24.07
C ILE A 348 42.79 -52.35 -24.53
N LYS A 349 42.58 -53.27 -23.59
CA LYS A 349 42.19 -54.66 -23.89
C LYS A 349 40.78 -54.75 -24.50
N LYS A 350 39.81 -53.98 -23.99
CA LYS A 350 38.46 -53.86 -24.58
C LYS A 350 38.52 -53.24 -25.98
N PHE A 351 39.32 -52.19 -26.18
CA PHE A 351 39.49 -51.53 -27.47
C PHE A 351 40.11 -52.46 -28.52
N ASN A 352 41.14 -53.23 -28.13
CA ASN A 352 41.75 -54.23 -29.01
C ASN A 352 40.79 -55.37 -29.37
N THR A 353 39.91 -55.76 -28.46
CA THR A 353 38.87 -56.77 -28.71
C THR A 353 37.83 -56.26 -29.70
N LEU A 354 37.40 -55.00 -29.56
CA LEU A 354 36.49 -54.34 -30.49
C LEU A 354 37.12 -54.20 -31.89
N LEU A 355 38.39 -53.80 -31.98
CA LEU A 355 39.13 -53.73 -33.24
C LEU A 355 39.28 -55.11 -33.92
N LYS A 356 39.52 -56.17 -33.14
CA LYS A 356 39.61 -57.55 -33.65
C LYS A 356 38.27 -58.03 -34.20
N ASN A 357 37.17 -57.71 -33.52
CA ASN A 357 35.81 -58.02 -33.98
C ASN A 357 35.44 -57.22 -35.23
N TYR A 358 35.79 -55.94 -35.29
CA TYR A 358 35.60 -55.10 -36.49
C TYR A 358 36.36 -55.66 -37.69
N ARG A 359 37.64 -56.05 -37.52
CA ARG A 359 38.44 -56.68 -38.59
C ARG A 359 37.85 -58.01 -39.06
N ARG A 360 37.36 -58.85 -38.14
CA ARG A 360 36.65 -60.10 -38.47
C ARG A 360 35.36 -59.85 -39.25
N ASN A 361 34.56 -58.89 -38.84
CA ASN A 361 33.31 -58.55 -39.50
C ASN A 361 33.56 -57.94 -40.88
N LYS A 362 34.60 -57.12 -41.03
CA LYS A 362 35.06 -56.60 -42.32
C LYS A 362 35.50 -57.74 -43.26
N GLN A 363 36.31 -58.69 -42.79
CA GLN A 363 36.69 -59.86 -43.59
C GLN A 363 35.49 -60.74 -44.00
N LYS A 364 34.52 -60.94 -43.10
CA LYS A 364 33.27 -61.64 -43.43
C LYS A 364 32.49 -60.90 -44.51
N ALA A 365 32.33 -59.58 -44.38
CA ALA A 365 31.64 -58.76 -45.38
C ALA A 365 32.32 -58.80 -46.76
N PHE A 366 33.65 -58.81 -46.83
CA PHE A 366 34.39 -59.00 -48.09
C PHE A 366 34.24 -60.43 -48.66
N GLY A 367 34.02 -61.44 -47.81
CA GLY A 367 33.75 -62.81 -48.23
C GLY A 367 32.35 -63.00 -48.82
N TYR A 368 31.39 -62.12 -48.53
CA TYR A 368 30.05 -62.11 -49.13
C TYR A 368 29.97 -61.31 -50.44
N LEU A 369 31.03 -60.59 -50.79
CA LEU A 369 31.15 -59.79 -52.02
C LEU A 369 31.96 -60.51 -53.13
N ARG A 370 32.37 -61.75 -52.88
CA ARG A 370 32.92 -62.70 -53.87
C ARG A 370 31.90 -63.81 -54.08
#